data_AF-A0A015LEH8-F1
#
_entry.id   AF-A0A015LEH8-F1
#
_cell.length_a   1.000
_cell.length_b   1.000
_cell.length_c   1.000
_cell.angle_alpha   90.00
_cell.angle_beta   90.00
_cell.angle_gamma   90.00
#
_symmetry.space_group_name_H-M   'P 1'
#
loop_
_entity.id
_entity.type
_entity.pdbx_description
1 polymer ?
#
loop_
_entity_poly.entity_id
_entity_poly.type
_entity_poly.pdbx_seq_one_letter_code
_entity_poly.pdbx_strand_id
1 'polypeptide(L)'
;MKFLFKNTFIAFFIFYLWLIKQTKANIEKEVFTSNVVKISENFYAEILEWSEQEGLVTLTPPYTIQRYERIVPFINADEITQNKTGQKEKWYILDGLEEGNTYETRVSYAATSPTTFVLEIMGFEEALNIFKKRQNLEITQSNSQQIITTKKLLRVSAKYEGVSNIPGREFRPIIYNIVLETLTYGVPRVAFKLILMLALILGIGYFICVPMFYSSLQKLIEVAQINRGELNREKRE
;
A
#
# COMPACT_ATOMS: atom_id res chain seq x y z
N MET A 1 13.53 -38.37 -16.44
CA MET A 1 13.40 -37.58 -15.20
C MET A 1 13.34 -36.06 -15.38
N LYS A 2 14.02 -35.44 -16.38
CA LYS A 2 13.99 -33.98 -16.58
C LYS A 2 12.65 -33.38 -17.05
N PHE A 3 11.76 -34.17 -17.64
CA PHE A 3 10.49 -33.67 -18.22
C PHE A 3 9.35 -33.56 -17.18
N LEU A 4 9.31 -34.46 -16.19
CA LEU A 4 8.27 -34.47 -15.14
C LEU A 4 8.39 -33.30 -14.14
N PHE A 5 9.61 -32.78 -13.94
CA PHE A 5 9.87 -31.66 -13.03
C PHE A 5 9.41 -30.31 -13.58
N LYS A 6 9.35 -30.17 -14.91
CA LYS A 6 8.98 -28.90 -15.56
C LYS A 6 7.49 -28.61 -15.45
N ASN A 7 6.64 -29.64 -15.57
CA ASN A 7 5.19 -29.50 -15.53
C ASN A 7 4.66 -29.28 -14.10
N THR A 8 5.28 -29.88 -13.09
CA THR A 8 4.93 -29.66 -11.68
C THR A 8 5.28 -28.24 -11.23
N PHE A 9 6.42 -27.71 -11.68
CA PHE A 9 6.81 -26.32 -11.39
C PHE A 9 5.86 -25.30 -12.02
N ILE A 10 5.44 -25.51 -13.28
CA ILE A 10 4.49 -24.63 -13.96
C ILE A 10 3.13 -24.64 -13.25
N ALA A 11 2.63 -25.81 -12.86
CA ALA A 11 1.37 -25.92 -12.11
C ALA A 11 1.43 -25.22 -10.75
N PHE A 12 2.54 -25.36 -10.01
CA PHE A 12 2.78 -24.63 -8.77
C PHE A 12 2.83 -23.11 -8.99
N PHE A 13 3.48 -22.65 -10.05
CA PHE A 13 3.59 -21.23 -10.36
C PHE A 13 2.23 -20.62 -10.73
N ILE A 14 1.41 -21.33 -11.52
CA ILE A 14 0.05 -20.89 -11.86
C ILE A 14 -0.84 -20.86 -10.62
N PHE A 15 -0.76 -21.88 -9.76
CA PHE A 15 -1.52 -21.93 -8.51
C PHE A 15 -1.09 -20.83 -7.54
N TYR A 16 0.21 -20.55 -7.44
CA TYR A 16 0.76 -19.46 -6.64
C TYR A 16 0.28 -18.08 -7.14
N LEU A 17 0.29 -17.85 -8.46
CA LEU A 17 -0.25 -16.63 -9.07
C LEU A 17 -1.77 -16.48 -8.83
N TRP A 18 -2.50 -17.60 -8.80
CA TRP A 18 -3.93 -17.60 -8.50
C TRP A 18 -4.22 -17.25 -7.03
N LEU A 19 -3.44 -17.80 -6.09
CA LEU A 19 -3.57 -17.51 -4.65
C LEU A 19 -3.27 -16.03 -4.32
N ILE A 20 -2.27 -15.42 -4.98
CA ILE A 20 -1.93 -13.99 -4.77
C ILE A 20 -3.10 -13.07 -5.13
N LYS A 21 -3.97 -13.45 -6.08
CA LYS A 21 -5.12 -12.62 -6.47
C LYS A 21 -6.24 -12.56 -5.42
N GLN A 22 -6.29 -13.49 -4.47
CA GLN A 22 -7.43 -13.60 -3.54
C GLN A 22 -7.23 -12.91 -2.19
N THR A 23 -6.01 -12.50 -1.85
CA THR A 23 -5.76 -11.88 -0.54
C THR A 23 -6.08 -10.38 -0.59
N LYS A 24 -7.30 -10.00 -0.18
CA LYS A 24 -7.58 -8.65 0.31
C LYS A 24 -6.99 -8.48 1.70
N ALA A 25 -5.66 -8.51 1.77
CA ALA A 25 -4.95 -8.27 3.01
C ALA A 25 -4.65 -6.78 3.11
N ASN A 26 -5.31 -6.16 4.10
CA ASN A 26 -5.05 -4.85 4.68
C ASN A 26 -6.02 -3.72 4.28
N ILE A 27 -6.84 -3.31 5.25
CA ILE A 27 -7.73 -2.13 5.25
C ILE A 27 -6.97 -0.81 5.41
N GLU A 28 -5.67 -0.87 5.70
CA GLU A 28 -4.80 0.30 5.95
C GLU A 28 -4.21 0.88 4.66
N LYS A 29 -4.66 0.41 3.50
CA LYS A 29 -4.21 0.87 2.19
C LYS A 29 -5.35 0.96 1.20
N GLU A 30 -5.26 1.93 0.30
CA GLU A 30 -6.19 2.08 -0.82
C GLU A 30 -5.41 2.31 -2.11
N VAL A 31 -5.75 1.55 -3.15
CA VAL A 31 -5.13 1.64 -4.47
C VAL A 31 -6.15 2.18 -5.45
N PHE A 32 -5.80 3.23 -6.18
CA PHE A 32 -6.71 3.89 -7.10
C PHE A 32 -6.00 4.33 -8.38
N THR A 33 -6.76 4.41 -9.46
CA THR A 33 -6.31 5.00 -10.72
C THR A 33 -6.78 6.44 -10.80
N SER A 34 -5.88 7.32 -11.22
CA SER A 34 -6.22 8.72 -11.49
C SER A 34 -6.91 8.84 -12.83
N ASN A 35 -8.06 9.51 -12.83
CA ASN A 35 -8.84 9.81 -14.02
C ASN A 35 -9.03 11.32 -14.06
N VAL A 36 -9.06 11.87 -15.27
CA VAL A 36 -9.38 13.27 -15.48
C VAL A 36 -10.87 13.48 -15.27
N VAL A 37 -11.23 14.45 -14.43
CA VAL A 37 -12.62 14.82 -14.14
C VAL A 37 -12.83 16.28 -14.50
N LYS A 38 -13.99 16.58 -15.08
CA LYS A 38 -14.43 17.95 -15.35
C LYS A 38 -15.28 18.42 -14.18
N ILE A 39 -14.93 19.53 -13.58
CA ILE A 39 -15.57 20.08 -12.38
C ILE A 39 -15.88 21.55 -12.64
N SER A 40 -17.03 22.02 -12.19
CA SER A 40 -17.36 23.44 -12.27
C SER A 40 -16.34 24.29 -11.48
N GLU A 41 -15.91 25.41 -12.06
CA GLU A 41 -14.95 26.34 -11.48
C GLU A 41 -15.36 26.82 -10.08
N ASN A 42 -16.66 27.10 -9.88
CA ASN A 42 -17.19 27.51 -8.59
C ASN A 42 -16.99 26.42 -7.53
N PHE A 43 -17.20 25.14 -7.88
CA PHE A 43 -16.96 24.04 -6.95
C PHE A 43 -15.48 23.86 -6.65
N TYR A 44 -14.62 24.05 -7.66
CA TYR A 44 -13.18 23.95 -7.47
C TYR A 44 -12.68 25.05 -6.51
N ALA A 45 -13.13 26.29 -6.67
CA ALA A 45 -12.80 27.40 -5.79
C ALA A 45 -13.31 27.19 -4.36
N GLU A 46 -14.56 26.73 -4.20
CA GLU A 46 -15.18 26.45 -2.88
C GLU A 46 -14.38 25.39 -2.11
N ILE A 47 -13.92 24.34 -2.78
CA ILE A 47 -13.09 23.30 -2.16
C ILE A 47 -11.70 23.82 -1.82
N LEU A 48 -11.12 24.67 -2.65
CA LEU A 48 -9.81 25.27 -2.38
C LEU A 48 -9.89 26.15 -1.13
N GLU A 49 -10.89 27.02 -1.05
CA GLU A 49 -11.13 27.88 0.12
C GLU A 49 -11.36 27.05 1.38
N TRP A 50 -12.22 26.02 1.31
CA TRP A 50 -12.41 25.08 2.41
C TRP A 50 -11.10 24.40 2.83
N SER A 51 -10.30 23.96 1.86
CA SER A 51 -9.04 23.27 2.13
C SER A 51 -8.03 24.17 2.85
N GLU A 52 -8.02 25.46 2.54
CA GLU A 52 -7.20 26.47 3.22
C GLU A 52 -7.70 26.74 4.64
N GLN A 53 -9.02 26.87 4.82
CA GLN A 53 -9.64 27.10 6.13
C GLN A 53 -9.38 25.94 7.10
N GLU A 54 -9.49 24.70 6.64
CA GLU A 54 -9.22 23.50 7.46
C GLU A 54 -7.72 23.15 7.56
N GLY A 55 -6.86 23.85 6.82
CA GLY A 55 -5.42 23.59 6.79
C GLY A 55 -5.09 22.18 6.29
N LEU A 56 -5.73 21.75 5.21
CA LEU A 56 -5.53 20.40 4.67
C LEU A 56 -4.10 20.23 4.13
N VAL A 57 -3.54 19.06 4.41
CA VAL A 57 -2.21 18.70 3.93
C VAL A 57 -2.31 18.13 2.52
N THR A 58 -1.46 18.61 1.63
CA THR A 58 -1.35 18.12 0.25
C THR A 58 -0.31 17.00 0.16
N LEU A 59 -0.69 15.88 -0.43
CA LEU A 59 0.16 14.74 -0.74
C LEU A 59 0.43 14.71 -2.26
N THR A 60 1.71 14.70 -2.64
CA THR A 60 2.14 14.75 -4.05
C THR A 60 2.93 13.51 -4.48
N PRO A 61 2.68 12.91 -5.64
CA PRO A 61 3.52 11.85 -6.18
C PRO A 61 4.90 12.41 -6.62
N PRO A 62 5.90 11.55 -6.90
CA PRO A 62 5.85 10.09 -6.95
C PRO A 62 5.86 9.40 -5.57
N TYR A 63 6.21 10.14 -4.52
CA TYR A 63 6.22 9.68 -3.13
C TYR A 63 6.12 10.88 -2.19
N THR A 64 5.10 10.91 -1.33
CA THR A 64 5.01 11.84 -0.19
C THR A 64 4.67 11.08 1.07
N ILE A 65 5.28 11.48 2.18
CA ILE A 65 4.95 10.98 3.52
C ILE A 65 4.66 12.16 4.44
N GLN A 66 3.45 12.17 4.99
CA GLN A 66 3.09 13.08 6.07
C GLN A 66 3.13 12.28 7.38
N ARG A 67 3.89 12.79 8.35
CA ARG A 67 4.25 12.06 9.58
C ARG A 67 3.57 12.65 10.80
N TYR A 68 3.32 11.78 11.78
CA TYR A 68 2.83 12.14 13.11
C TYR A 68 1.47 12.84 13.13
N GLU A 69 0.63 12.51 12.15
CA GLU A 69 -0.77 12.92 12.13
C GLU A 69 -1.52 12.30 13.30
N ARG A 70 -2.58 12.97 13.74
CA ARG A 70 -3.36 12.58 14.91
C ARG A 70 -4.83 12.49 14.54
N ILE A 71 -5.45 11.38 14.92
CA ILE A 71 -6.90 11.18 14.75
C ILE A 71 -7.48 10.52 16.00
N VAL A 72 -8.63 10.99 16.46
CA VAL A 72 -9.37 10.35 17.55
C VAL A 72 -10.28 9.30 16.93
N PRO A 73 -10.16 8.02 17.30
CA PRO A 73 -10.95 6.97 16.69
C PRO A 73 -12.41 7.01 17.13
N PHE A 74 -13.27 6.43 16.31
CA PHE A 74 -14.64 6.05 16.67
C PHE A 74 -14.62 4.84 17.59
N ILE A 75 -15.50 4.85 18.60
CA ILE A 75 -15.62 3.78 19.58
C ILE A 75 -16.52 2.67 19.04
N ASN A 76 -17.62 3.05 18.40
CA ASN A 76 -18.61 2.13 17.85
C ASN A 76 -19.23 2.69 16.56
N ALA A 77 -20.02 1.86 15.88
CA ALA A 77 -20.68 2.23 14.63
C ALA A 77 -21.73 3.34 14.81
N ASP A 78 -22.32 3.44 16.00
CA ASP A 78 -23.33 4.46 16.32
C ASP A 78 -22.69 5.86 16.33
N GLU A 79 -21.48 5.98 16.88
CA GLU A 79 -20.72 7.22 16.90
C GLU A 79 -20.35 7.70 15.48
N ILE A 80 -20.08 6.78 14.55
CA ILE A 80 -19.84 7.12 13.14
C ILE A 80 -21.08 7.80 12.54
N THR A 81 -22.27 7.27 12.84
CA THR A 81 -23.55 7.80 12.34
C THR A 81 -23.90 9.15 12.99
N GLN A 82 -23.47 9.36 14.24
CA GLN A 82 -23.70 10.58 14.99
C GLN A 82 -22.67 11.68 14.73
N ASN A 83 -21.56 11.38 14.03
CA ASN A 83 -20.51 12.33 13.68
C ASN A 83 -20.94 13.32 12.59
N LYS A 84 -21.88 14.19 12.92
CA LYS A 84 -22.39 15.23 12.02
C LYS A 84 -21.35 16.30 11.71
N THR A 85 -20.37 16.51 12.59
CA THR A 85 -19.37 17.57 12.48
C THR A 85 -18.09 17.14 11.77
N GLY A 86 -17.86 15.84 11.54
CA GLY A 86 -16.64 15.36 10.89
C GLY A 86 -15.37 15.48 11.75
N GLN A 87 -15.48 15.82 13.04
CA GLN A 87 -14.33 16.13 13.91
C GLN A 87 -13.35 14.97 14.13
N LYS A 88 -13.82 13.73 13.91
CA LYS A 88 -13.02 12.50 14.04
C LYS A 88 -12.47 11.99 12.71
N GLU A 89 -12.42 12.84 11.70
CA GLU A 89 -11.86 12.53 10.38
C GLU A 89 -10.72 13.48 10.03
N LYS A 90 -9.82 13.01 9.19
CA LYS A 90 -8.73 13.81 8.63
C LYS A 90 -8.79 13.77 7.12
N TRP A 91 -8.66 14.95 6.51
CA TRP A 91 -8.73 15.12 5.06
C TRP A 91 -7.37 15.53 4.49
N TYR A 92 -7.07 15.03 3.30
CA TYR A 92 -5.84 15.31 2.57
C TYR A 92 -6.15 15.59 1.11
N ILE A 93 -5.41 16.52 0.52
CA ILE A 93 -5.48 16.79 -0.91
C ILE A 93 -4.50 15.86 -1.62
N LEU A 94 -4.97 15.11 -2.61
CA LEU A 94 -4.12 14.35 -3.51
C LEU A 94 -3.91 15.19 -4.77
N ASP A 95 -2.73 15.76 -4.92
CA ASP A 95 -2.39 16.69 -6.01
C ASP A 95 -1.26 16.12 -6.89
N GLY A 96 -1.06 16.68 -8.08
CA GLY A 96 -0.04 16.24 -9.03
C GLY A 96 -0.30 14.84 -9.61
N LEU A 97 -1.55 14.37 -9.57
CA LEU A 97 -1.92 13.08 -10.12
C LEU A 97 -1.93 13.15 -11.67
N GLU A 98 -1.30 12.18 -12.31
CA GLU A 98 -1.25 12.03 -13.77
C GLU A 98 -2.35 11.07 -14.22
N GLU A 99 -3.00 11.36 -15.34
CA GLU A 99 -4.06 10.53 -15.91
C GLU A 99 -3.57 9.11 -16.22
N GLY A 100 -4.36 8.09 -15.89
CA GLY A 100 -4.06 6.69 -16.19
C GLY A 100 -3.03 6.05 -15.25
N ASN A 101 -2.31 6.84 -14.45
CA ASN A 101 -1.40 6.31 -13.44
C ASN A 101 -2.16 5.75 -12.24
N THR A 102 -1.58 4.70 -11.65
CA THR A 102 -2.09 4.06 -10.44
C THR A 102 -1.29 4.54 -9.23
N TYR A 103 -1.99 4.80 -8.14
CA TYR A 103 -1.43 5.31 -6.90
C TYR A 103 -1.87 4.43 -5.74
N GLU A 104 -1.05 4.37 -4.71
CA GLU A 104 -1.33 3.71 -3.45
C GLU A 104 -1.20 4.71 -2.32
N THR A 105 -2.25 4.79 -1.50
CA THR A 105 -2.23 5.51 -0.24
C THR A 105 -2.17 4.50 0.90
N ARG A 106 -1.30 4.74 1.90
CA ARG A 106 -1.13 3.85 3.05
C ARG A 106 -1.09 4.60 4.37
N VAL A 107 -1.73 4.04 5.38
CA VAL A 107 -1.56 4.43 6.77
C VAL A 107 -0.56 3.51 7.46
N SER A 108 0.29 4.08 8.30
CA SER A 108 1.16 3.33 9.22
C SER A 108 1.03 3.88 10.63
N TYR A 109 0.87 3.00 11.61
CA TYR A 109 0.67 3.38 13.01
C TYR A 109 1.29 2.32 13.94
N ALA A 110 1.40 2.65 15.22
CA ALA A 110 1.95 1.75 16.22
C ALA A 110 0.98 0.61 16.54
N ALA A 111 1.43 -0.64 16.43
CA ALA A 111 0.65 -1.84 16.76
C ALA A 111 0.17 -1.90 18.23
N THR A 112 0.72 -1.07 19.11
CA THR A 112 0.28 -0.96 20.50
C THR A 112 -1.13 -0.40 20.64
N SER A 113 -1.68 0.27 19.63
CA SER A 113 -3.01 0.87 19.63
C SER A 113 -3.87 0.21 18.55
N PRO A 114 -4.57 -0.90 18.86
CA PRO A 114 -5.35 -1.64 17.87
C PRO A 114 -6.46 -0.77 17.29
N THR A 115 -6.41 -0.52 15.98
CA THR A 115 -7.29 0.43 15.31
C THR A 115 -7.42 0.10 13.84
N THR A 116 -8.66 0.09 13.36
CA THR A 116 -9.00 -0.04 11.96
C THR A 116 -9.05 1.34 11.33
N PHE A 117 -8.20 1.59 10.34
CA PHE A 117 -8.29 2.79 9.51
C PHE A 117 -9.20 2.51 8.31
N VAL A 118 -9.97 3.53 7.92
CA VAL A 118 -10.77 3.53 6.71
C VAL A 118 -10.32 4.71 5.85
N LEU A 119 -9.86 4.40 4.65
CA LEU A 119 -9.40 5.37 3.66
C LEU A 119 -10.44 5.42 2.56
N GLU A 120 -10.92 6.61 2.26
CA GLU A 120 -11.86 6.84 1.16
C GLU A 120 -11.32 7.91 0.23
N ILE A 121 -11.23 7.55 -1.04
CA ILE A 121 -10.71 8.43 -2.09
C ILE A 121 -11.88 8.86 -2.93
N MET A 122 -12.06 10.17 -3.02
CA MET A 122 -13.23 10.76 -3.64
C MET A 122 -12.86 11.90 -4.58
N GLY A 123 -13.72 12.12 -5.56
CA GLY A 123 -13.67 13.33 -6.38
C GLY A 123 -14.04 14.56 -5.56
N PHE A 124 -13.66 15.72 -6.06
CA PHE A 124 -13.97 17.00 -5.44
C PHE A 124 -15.48 17.23 -5.30
N GLU A 125 -16.28 16.86 -6.31
CA GLU A 125 -17.75 16.97 -6.24
C GLU A 125 -18.37 16.10 -5.13
N GLU A 126 -17.91 14.85 -4.99
CA GLU A 126 -18.37 13.94 -3.95
C GLU A 126 -17.99 14.44 -2.55
N ALA A 127 -16.76 14.93 -2.38
CA ALA A 127 -16.31 15.52 -1.12
C ALA A 127 -17.16 16.75 -0.73
N LEU A 128 -17.46 17.61 -1.70
CA LEU A 128 -18.26 18.81 -1.46
C LEU A 128 -19.69 18.45 -1.06
N ASN A 129 -20.28 17.42 -1.67
CA ASN A 129 -21.61 16.94 -1.27
C ASN A 129 -21.61 16.44 0.17
N ILE A 130 -20.56 15.71 0.59
CA ILE A 130 -20.39 15.29 1.99
C ILE A 130 -20.28 16.51 2.91
N PHE A 131 -19.51 17.51 2.51
CA PHE A 131 -19.31 18.74 3.27
C PHE A 131 -20.59 19.57 3.42
N LYS A 132 -21.27 19.89 2.31
CA LYS A 132 -22.54 20.65 2.32
C LYS A 132 -23.61 19.95 3.15
N LYS A 133 -23.68 18.62 3.06
CA LYS A 133 -24.57 17.81 3.91
C LYS A 133 -24.26 17.95 5.40
N ARG A 134 -22.99 18.13 5.81
CA ARG A 134 -22.62 18.38 7.21
C ARG A 134 -23.05 19.76 7.68
N GLN A 135 -22.93 20.76 6.82
CA GLN A 135 -23.30 22.14 7.13
C GLN A 135 -24.79 22.45 6.95
N ASN A 136 -25.60 21.46 6.51
CA ASN A 136 -26.99 21.66 6.09
C ASN A 136 -27.16 22.75 5.02
N LEU A 137 -26.18 22.89 4.13
CA LEU A 137 -26.23 23.83 3.02
C LEU A 137 -26.85 23.17 1.78
N GLU A 138 -27.68 23.92 1.06
CA GLU A 138 -28.26 23.46 -0.20
C GLU A 138 -27.19 23.44 -1.32
N ILE A 139 -27.30 22.46 -2.21
CA ILE A 139 -26.41 22.35 -3.37
C ILE A 139 -26.93 23.30 -4.46
N THR A 140 -26.40 24.51 -4.51
CA THR A 140 -26.67 25.42 -5.63
C THR A 140 -25.85 24.98 -6.84
N GLN A 141 -26.50 24.40 -7.84
CA GLN A 141 -25.90 24.13 -9.14
C GLN A 141 -25.90 25.42 -9.95
N SER A 142 -24.74 26.05 -10.14
CA SER A 142 -24.59 27.12 -11.12
C SER A 142 -24.01 26.59 -12.42
N ASN A 143 -24.55 27.07 -13.55
CA ASN A 143 -23.96 26.87 -14.88
C ASN A 143 -22.67 27.70 -14.99
N SER A 144 -21.57 27.16 -14.48
CA SER A 144 -20.24 27.76 -14.53
C SER A 144 -19.30 26.97 -15.44
N GLN A 145 -18.25 27.64 -15.86
CA GLN A 145 -17.20 27.10 -16.70
C GLN A 145 -16.58 25.85 -16.05
N GLN A 146 -16.29 24.82 -16.87
CA GLN A 146 -15.73 23.56 -16.39
C GLN A 146 -14.20 23.60 -16.42
N ILE A 147 -13.59 23.27 -15.29
CA ILE A 147 -12.16 23.05 -15.11
C ILE A 147 -11.86 21.56 -15.21
N ILE A 148 -10.76 21.22 -15.87
CA ILE A 148 -10.26 19.86 -15.98
C ILE A 148 -9.25 19.64 -14.86
N THR A 149 -9.47 18.64 -14.00
CA THR A 149 -8.58 18.34 -12.88
C THR A 149 -8.42 16.84 -12.66
N THR A 150 -7.26 16.45 -12.16
CA THR A 150 -6.96 15.09 -11.68
C THR A 150 -6.91 15.04 -10.16
N LYS A 151 -7.06 16.19 -9.47
CA LYS A 151 -7.00 16.25 -8.01
C LYS A 151 -8.12 15.43 -7.38
N LYS A 152 -7.79 14.79 -6.27
CA LYS A 152 -8.73 14.01 -5.46
C LYS A 152 -8.59 14.39 -3.99
N LEU A 153 -9.59 14.06 -3.19
CA LEU A 153 -9.53 14.18 -1.75
C LEU A 153 -9.46 12.78 -1.13
N LEU A 154 -8.66 12.66 -0.08
CA LEU A 154 -8.56 11.48 0.75
C LEU A 154 -9.16 11.79 2.11
N ARG A 155 -10.20 11.05 2.48
CA ARG A 155 -10.78 11.06 3.83
C ARG A 155 -10.24 9.87 4.60
N VAL A 156 -9.67 10.14 5.77
CA VAL A 156 -9.16 9.14 6.70
C VAL A 156 -10.02 9.17 7.95
N SER A 157 -10.60 8.02 8.29
CA SER A 157 -11.23 7.78 9.58
C SER A 157 -10.58 6.60 10.28
N ALA A 158 -10.74 6.54 11.60
CA ALA A 158 -10.19 5.49 12.43
C ALA A 158 -11.27 4.95 13.36
N LYS A 159 -11.36 3.64 13.53
CA LYS A 159 -12.23 2.98 14.50
C LYS A 159 -11.35 2.18 15.45
N TYR A 160 -11.55 2.37 16.75
CA TYR A 160 -10.84 1.62 17.76
C TYR A 160 -11.26 0.15 17.70
N GLU A 161 -10.29 -0.75 17.79
CA GLU A 161 -10.55 -2.20 17.78
C GLU A 161 -9.98 -2.85 19.06
N GLY A 162 -10.68 -3.85 19.58
CA GLY A 162 -10.27 -4.58 20.78
C GLY A 162 -10.68 -3.92 22.10
N VAL A 163 -10.32 -4.58 23.20
CA VAL A 163 -10.65 -4.14 24.57
C VAL A 163 -9.35 -3.79 25.30
N SER A 164 -9.21 -2.54 25.70
CA SER A 164 -8.07 -2.09 26.51
C SER A 164 -8.38 -2.23 28.00
N ASN A 165 -7.44 -2.76 28.77
CA ASN A 165 -7.51 -2.73 30.24
C ASN A 165 -7.14 -1.35 30.81
N ILE A 166 -6.64 -0.43 29.98
CA ILE A 166 -6.38 0.96 30.36
C ILE A 166 -7.67 1.77 30.13
N PRO A 167 -8.25 2.37 31.18
CA PRO A 167 -9.48 3.14 31.05
C PRO A 167 -9.27 4.40 30.21
N GLY A 168 -10.21 4.68 29.31
CA GLY A 168 -10.22 5.86 28.46
C GLY A 168 -9.16 5.88 27.37
N ARG A 169 -8.61 4.71 26.99
CA ARG A 169 -7.63 4.58 25.90
C ARG A 169 -8.28 4.84 24.54
N GLU A 170 -9.53 4.44 24.39
CA GLU A 170 -10.40 4.60 23.23
C GLU A 170 -10.66 6.06 22.84
N PHE A 171 -10.50 7.00 23.79
CA PHE A 171 -10.64 8.45 23.52
C PHE A 171 -9.31 9.12 23.17
N ARG A 172 -8.18 8.41 23.27
CA ARG A 172 -6.87 9.02 23.01
C ARG A 172 -6.63 9.11 21.50
N PRO A 173 -6.04 10.22 21.03
CA PRO A 173 -5.66 10.33 19.64
C PRO A 173 -4.59 9.30 19.31
N ILE A 174 -4.73 8.69 18.13
CA ILE A 174 -3.77 7.76 17.57
C ILE A 174 -2.86 8.53 16.64
N ILE A 175 -1.56 8.29 16.80
CA ILE A 175 -0.54 8.88 15.94
C ILE A 175 -0.30 7.93 14.77
N TYR A 176 -0.35 8.47 13.56
CA TYR A 176 -0.13 7.72 12.34
C TYR A 176 0.69 8.53 11.33
N ASN A 177 1.25 7.85 10.34
CA ASN A 177 1.79 8.49 9.15
C ASN A 177 0.94 8.07 7.95
N ILE A 178 0.72 9.00 7.03
CA ILE A 178 0.07 8.75 5.75
C ILE A 178 1.09 8.87 4.63
N VAL A 179 1.04 7.95 3.68
CA VAL A 179 1.95 7.89 2.53
C VAL A 179 1.13 7.85 1.26
N LEU A 180 1.54 8.62 0.26
CA LEU A 180 1.07 8.51 -1.13
C LEU A 180 2.24 8.08 -2.00
N GLU A 181 2.08 7.04 -2.80
CA GLU A 181 3.11 6.52 -3.70
C GLU A 181 2.54 6.17 -5.08
N THR A 182 3.32 6.41 -6.14
CA THR A 182 2.98 5.96 -7.49
C THR A 182 3.33 4.48 -7.67
N LEU A 183 2.37 3.71 -8.18
CA LEU A 183 2.56 2.32 -8.57
C LEU A 183 2.89 2.22 -10.06
N THR A 184 3.97 1.50 -10.39
CA THR A 184 4.32 1.15 -11.76
C THR A 184 4.15 -0.36 -11.91
N TYR A 185 3.29 -0.80 -12.82
CA TYR A 185 2.89 -2.22 -12.95
C TYR A 185 2.35 -2.86 -11.67
N GLY A 186 1.65 -2.07 -10.83
CA GLY A 186 1.11 -2.54 -9.54
C GLY A 186 2.15 -2.68 -8.43
N VAL A 187 3.40 -2.27 -8.68
CA VAL A 187 4.49 -2.31 -7.70
C VAL A 187 4.91 -0.88 -7.34
N PRO A 188 5.15 -0.58 -6.05
CA PRO A 188 5.65 0.72 -5.63
C PRO A 188 6.95 1.08 -6.34
N ARG A 189 7.06 2.30 -6.86
CA ARG A 189 8.22 2.73 -7.65
C ARG A 189 9.54 2.50 -6.90
N VAL A 190 9.54 2.70 -5.58
CA VAL A 190 10.73 2.49 -4.73
C VAL A 190 11.15 1.02 -4.70
N ALA A 191 10.22 0.07 -4.82
CA ALA A 191 10.50 -1.36 -4.73
C ALA A 191 11.23 -1.92 -5.97
N PHE A 192 11.20 -1.26 -7.13
CA PHE A 192 11.93 -1.71 -8.31
C PHE A 192 13.45 -1.77 -8.09
N LYS A 193 14.01 -0.87 -7.29
CA LYS A 193 15.44 -0.91 -6.91
C LYS A 193 15.78 -2.21 -6.17
N LEU A 194 14.88 -2.63 -5.27
CA LEU A 194 15.04 -3.87 -4.51
C LEU A 194 14.87 -5.10 -5.40
N ILE A 195 13.89 -5.09 -6.31
CA ILE A 195 13.67 -6.19 -7.27
C ILE A 195 14.91 -6.38 -8.15
N LEU A 196 15.49 -5.30 -8.67
CA LEU A 196 16.71 -5.37 -9.50
C LEU A 196 17.89 -5.94 -8.71
N MET A 197 18.08 -5.51 -7.47
CA MET A 197 19.14 -5.99 -6.59
C MET A 197 18.96 -7.48 -6.25
N LEU A 198 17.73 -7.91 -5.95
CA LEU A 198 17.41 -9.31 -5.70
C LEU A 198 17.67 -10.18 -6.94
N ALA A 199 17.26 -9.72 -8.12
CA ALA A 199 17.51 -10.42 -9.38
C ALA A 199 19.01 -10.59 -9.65
N LEU A 200 19.82 -9.56 -9.36
CA LEU A 200 21.27 -9.63 -9.48
C LEU A 200 21.88 -10.67 -8.53
N ILE A 201 21.49 -10.65 -7.25
CA ILE A 201 21.99 -11.61 -6.26
C ILE A 201 21.61 -13.04 -6.65
N LEU A 202 20.36 -13.27 -7.04
CA LEU A 202 19.91 -14.58 -7.50
C LEU A 202 20.64 -15.02 -8.76
N GLY A 203 20.90 -14.10 -9.70
CA GLY A 203 21.70 -14.35 -10.89
C GLY A 203 23.12 -14.80 -10.54
N ILE A 204 23.82 -14.06 -9.67
CA ILE A 204 25.17 -14.43 -9.20
C ILE A 204 25.15 -15.79 -8.50
N GLY A 205 24.19 -16.00 -7.58
CA GLY A 205 24.04 -17.27 -6.87
C GLY A 205 23.86 -18.44 -7.83
N TYR A 206 22.98 -18.30 -8.81
CA TYR A 206 22.66 -19.36 -9.76
C TYR A 206 23.78 -19.61 -10.79
N PHE A 207 24.33 -18.55 -11.39
CA PHE A 207 25.31 -18.69 -12.47
C PHE A 207 26.75 -18.87 -12.01
N ILE A 208 27.10 -18.42 -10.80
CA ILE A 208 28.48 -18.47 -10.30
C ILE A 208 28.58 -19.41 -9.10
N CYS A 209 27.79 -19.19 -8.06
CA CYS A 209 27.94 -19.97 -6.83
C CYS A 209 27.55 -21.44 -7.03
N VAL A 210 26.39 -21.73 -7.63
CA VAL A 210 25.95 -23.12 -7.87
C VAL A 210 26.96 -23.96 -8.65
N PRO A 211 27.47 -23.54 -9.83
CA PRO A 211 28.46 -24.36 -10.54
C PRO A 211 29.77 -24.49 -9.76
N MET A 212 30.23 -23.45 -9.07
CA MET A 212 31.45 -23.50 -8.26
C MET A 212 31.32 -24.53 -7.11
N PHE A 213 30.20 -24.51 -6.39
CA PHE A 213 29.91 -25.51 -5.35
C PHE A 213 29.78 -26.91 -5.93
N TYR A 214 29.07 -27.05 -7.05
CA TYR A 214 28.90 -28.34 -7.71
C TYR A 214 30.24 -28.95 -8.15
N SER A 215 31.10 -28.17 -8.80
CA SER A 215 32.44 -28.62 -9.19
C SER A 215 33.33 -28.96 -8.00
N SER A 216 33.24 -28.20 -6.90
CA SER A 216 34.00 -28.47 -5.69
C SER A 216 33.54 -29.77 -5.01
N LEU A 217 32.23 -30.02 -4.96
CA LEU A 217 31.66 -31.26 -4.45
C LEU A 217 32.07 -32.47 -5.31
N GLN A 218 32.06 -32.34 -6.64
CA GLN A 218 32.51 -33.41 -7.52
C GLN A 218 33.96 -33.81 -7.25
N LYS A 219 34.87 -32.82 -7.12
CA LYS A 219 36.28 -33.07 -6.78
C LYS A 219 36.44 -33.78 -5.44
N LEU A 220 35.69 -33.36 -4.41
CA LEU A 220 35.73 -34.01 -3.09
C LEU A 220 35.24 -35.46 -3.13
N ILE A 221 34.18 -35.73 -3.89
CA ILE A 221 33.64 -37.08 -4.08
C ILE A 221 34.68 -37.96 -4.81
N GLU A 222 35.33 -37.43 -5.84
CA GLU A 222 36.37 -38.16 -6.59
C GLU A 222 37.56 -38.54 -5.69
N VAL A 223 38.10 -37.59 -4.92
CA VAL A 223 39.18 -37.85 -3.95
C VAL A 223 38.77 -38.90 -2.91
N ALA A 224 37.54 -38.81 -2.39
CA ALA A 224 37.03 -39.79 -1.43
C ALA A 224 36.89 -41.20 -2.02
N GLN A 225 36.53 -41.31 -3.31
CA GLN A 225 36.44 -42.59 -4.02
C GLN A 225 37.84 -43.20 -4.26
N ILE A 226 38.83 -42.40 -4.64
CA ILE A 226 40.22 -42.85 -4.83
C ILE A 226 40.79 -43.41 -3.52
N ASN A 227 40.72 -42.63 -2.42
CA ASN A 227 41.23 -43.05 -1.12
C ASN A 227 40.56 -44.35 -0.63
N ARG A 228 39.25 -44.52 -0.89
CA ARG A 228 38.52 -45.76 -0.55
C ARG A 228 38.94 -46.95 -1.40
N GLY A 229 39.30 -46.71 -2.66
CA GLY A 229 39.84 -47.73 -3.57
C GLY A 229 41.20 -48.24 -3.12
N GLU A 230 42.11 -47.34 -2.72
CA GLU A 230 43.44 -47.67 -2.20
C GLU A 230 43.37 -48.48 -0.90
N LEU A 231 42.53 -48.07 0.06
CA LEU A 231 42.32 -48.79 1.31
C LEU A 231 41.85 -50.24 1.10
N ASN A 232 41.07 -50.49 0.04
CA ASN A 232 40.58 -51.83 -0.28
C ASN A 232 41.62 -52.70 -0.99
N ARG A 233 42.65 -52.11 -1.61
CA ARG A 233 43.79 -52.85 -2.18
C ARG A 233 44.76 -53.26 -1.08
N GLU A 234 45.08 -52.34 -0.17
CA GLU A 234 45.97 -52.61 0.97
C GLU A 234 45.44 -53.74 1.88
N LYS A 235 44.11 -53.90 2.00
CA LYS A 235 43.50 -55.02 2.74
C LYS A 235 43.55 -56.38 2.03
N ARG A 236 43.90 -56.43 0.75
CA ARG A 236 43.96 -57.68 -0.05
C ARG A 236 45.38 -58.22 -0.23
N GLU A 237 46.38 -57.41 0.07
CA GLU A 237 47.79 -57.80 0.18
C GLU A 237 48.09 -58.25 1.60
#